data_AF-A0A929D3M3-F1
#
_entry.id   AF-A0A929D3M3-F1
#
_cell.length_a   1.000
_cell.length_b   1.000
_cell.length_c   1.000
_cell.angle_alpha   90.00
_cell.angle_beta   90.00
_cell.angle_gamma   90.00
#
_symmetry.space_group_name_H-M   'P 1'
#
loop_
_entity.id
_entity.type
_entity.pdbx_description
1 polymer ?
#
loop_
_entity_poly.entity_id
_entity_poly.type
_entity_poly.pdbx_seq_one_letter_code
_entity_poly.pdbx_strand_id
1 'polypeptide(L)'
;KMLASGQINIDPPRVKTAIARYFNHSEQVPTAIEFFTEMKNFHVNKMKGLMVQKMPGADTERFVEVLELFNDGRIRKELSKSNQLLDFLKITGLKDLKLLKRSPLNFSCHCSYIKSVAILHTLPEHDLKEMLKEKKPQKVVCHFCGETYNVKESDLAMILLEKSNDIPEV
;
A
#
# COMPACT_ATOMS: atom_id res chain seq x y z
N LYS A 1 -8.82 -1.78 -16.94
CA LYS A 1 -7.97 -1.19 -18.00
C LYS A 1 -6.81 -0.48 -17.29
N MET A 2 -5.58 -0.98 -17.43
CA MET A 2 -4.41 -0.33 -16.83
C MET A 2 -4.10 0.92 -17.65
N LEU A 3 -4.18 2.10 -17.03
CA LEU A 3 -4.06 3.39 -17.74
C LEU A 3 -2.60 3.80 -17.97
N ALA A 4 -1.69 3.40 -17.07
CA ALA A 4 -0.24 3.56 -17.19
C ALA A 4 0.48 2.58 -16.25
N SER A 5 1.73 2.25 -16.55
CA SER A 5 2.61 1.47 -15.67
C SER A 5 4.06 1.91 -15.82
N GLY A 6 4.74 2.12 -14.70
CA GLY A 6 6.18 2.38 -14.65
C GLY A 6 6.89 1.32 -13.81
N GLN A 7 8.13 1.00 -14.17
CA GLN A 7 8.96 0.04 -13.44
C GLN A 7 10.38 0.58 -13.34
N ILE A 8 11.03 0.32 -12.21
CA ILE A 8 12.42 0.69 -11.98
C ILE A 8 13.18 -0.44 -11.31
N ASN A 9 14.43 -0.62 -11.69
CA ASN A 9 15.34 -1.53 -10.99
C ASN A 9 15.85 -0.87 -9.72
N ILE A 10 15.78 -1.57 -8.59
CA ILE A 10 16.20 -1.05 -7.29
C ILE A 10 17.15 -2.05 -6.64
N ASP A 11 18.39 -1.63 -6.45
CA ASP A 11 19.42 -2.38 -5.74
C ASP A 11 20.26 -1.38 -4.90
N PRO A 12 20.30 -1.49 -3.56
CA PRO A 12 19.57 -2.43 -2.71
C PRO A 12 18.07 -2.09 -2.58
N PRO A 13 17.18 -3.07 -2.28
CA PRO A 13 15.72 -2.91 -2.28
C PRO A 13 15.23 -2.13 -1.04
N ARG A 14 15.51 -0.83 -1.00
CA ARG A 14 15.03 0.08 0.06
C ARG A 14 13.83 0.87 -0.42
N VAL A 15 12.72 0.82 0.31
CA VAL A 15 11.46 1.53 -0.03
C VAL A 15 11.68 3.03 -0.29
N LYS A 16 12.49 3.69 0.55
CA LYS A 16 12.84 5.10 0.37
C LYS A 16 13.50 5.38 -0.99
N THR A 17 14.52 4.58 -1.32
CA THR A 17 15.26 4.67 -2.59
C THR A 17 14.38 4.32 -3.77
N ALA A 18 13.51 3.32 -3.62
CA ALA A 18 12.55 2.92 -4.63
C ALA A 18 11.63 4.08 -5.02
N ILE A 19 10.94 4.67 -4.05
CA ILE A 19 9.99 5.76 -4.31
C ILE A 19 10.71 6.98 -4.89
N ALA A 20 11.86 7.37 -4.31
CA ALA A 20 12.66 8.48 -4.83
C ALA A 20 13.07 8.24 -6.29
N ARG A 21 13.63 7.06 -6.61
CA ARG A 21 14.03 6.74 -7.99
C ARG A 21 12.85 6.68 -8.94
N TYR A 22 11.70 6.17 -8.51
CA TYR A 22 10.51 6.08 -9.35
C TYR A 22 10.11 7.48 -9.84
N PHE A 23 9.96 8.43 -8.91
CA PHE A 23 9.58 9.79 -9.30
C PHE A 23 10.67 10.52 -10.07
N ASN A 24 11.94 10.41 -9.67
CA ASN A 24 13.03 11.12 -10.34
C ASN A 24 13.30 10.59 -11.76
N HIS A 25 13.19 9.27 -12.00
CA HIS A 25 13.51 8.67 -13.30
C HIS A 25 12.29 8.43 -14.19
N SER A 26 11.21 7.86 -13.64
CA SER A 26 10.03 7.48 -14.43
C SER A 26 9.13 8.70 -14.67
N GLU A 27 8.82 9.45 -13.62
CA GLU A 27 7.95 10.62 -13.71
C GLU A 27 8.72 11.91 -14.04
N GLN A 28 10.06 11.88 -14.00
CA GLN A 28 10.94 13.04 -14.19
C GLN A 28 10.58 14.22 -13.25
N VAL A 29 10.10 13.90 -12.05
CA VAL A 29 9.77 14.88 -11.00
C VAL A 29 10.84 14.81 -9.92
N PRO A 30 11.68 15.86 -9.77
CA PRO A 30 12.66 15.91 -8.70
C PRO A 30 11.99 15.75 -7.33
N THR A 31 12.34 14.68 -6.63
CA THR A 31 11.62 14.25 -5.42
C THR A 31 12.58 13.84 -4.31
N ALA A 32 12.37 14.41 -3.12
CA ALA A 32 12.98 13.99 -1.86
C ALA A 32 11.93 13.31 -0.97
N ILE A 33 12.33 12.24 -0.28
CA ILE A 33 11.45 11.49 0.62
C ILE A 33 12.21 10.95 1.83
N GLU A 34 11.59 11.03 3.01
CA GLU A 34 12.13 10.47 4.25
C GLU A 34 11.01 9.84 5.09
N PHE A 35 11.36 8.78 5.81
CA PHE A 35 10.44 8.05 6.68
C PHE A 35 11.05 7.86 8.07
N PHE A 36 10.26 8.07 9.11
CA PHE A 36 10.59 7.71 10.47
C PHE A 36 9.63 6.65 10.98
N THR A 37 10.18 5.52 11.42
CA THR A 37 9.46 4.43 12.05
C THR A 37 10.02 4.17 13.44
N GLU A 38 9.15 4.02 14.42
CA GLU A 38 9.49 3.56 15.77
C GLU A 38 8.74 2.26 16.02
N MET A 39 9.48 1.19 16.35
CA MET A 39 8.92 -0.12 16.69
C MET A 39 8.99 -0.34 18.19
N LYS A 40 7.95 -0.93 18.78
CA LYS A 40 7.92 -1.36 20.18
C LYS A 40 7.23 -2.72 20.25
N ASN A 41 7.87 -3.69 20.89
CA ASN A 41 7.32 -5.06 21.06
C ASN A 41 6.82 -5.67 19.73
N PHE A 42 7.61 -5.57 18.65
CA PHE A 42 7.25 -6.02 17.30
C PHE A 42 6.06 -5.30 16.63
N HIS A 43 5.52 -4.26 17.25
CA HIS A 43 4.48 -3.41 16.65
C HIS A 43 5.04 -2.06 16.22
N VAL A 44 4.50 -1.51 15.13
CA VAL A 44 4.76 -0.13 14.72
C VAL A 44 4.10 0.80 15.73
N ASN A 45 4.89 1.50 16.53
CA ASN A 45 4.41 2.49 17.50
C ASN A 45 4.16 3.85 16.85
N LYS A 46 5.08 4.27 15.95
CA LYS A 46 4.96 5.52 15.19
C LYS A 46 5.47 5.31 13.78
N MET A 47 4.77 5.87 12.80
CA MET A 47 5.21 5.99 11.42
C MET A 47 4.90 7.40 10.92
N LYS A 48 5.90 8.07 10.38
CA LYS A 48 5.78 9.42 9.81
C LYS A 48 6.61 9.48 8.54
N GLY A 49 6.16 10.25 7.56
CA GLY A 49 6.88 10.45 6.31
C GLY A 49 6.72 11.86 5.79
N LEU A 50 7.72 12.34 5.08
CA LEU A 50 7.68 13.59 4.33
C LEU A 50 8.16 13.33 2.92
N MET A 51 7.39 13.79 1.93
CA MET A 51 7.74 13.79 0.52
C MET A 51 7.65 15.23 0.01
N VAL A 52 8.71 15.69 -0.65
CA VAL A 52 8.78 17.02 -1.26
C VAL A 52 9.12 16.85 -2.72
N GLN A 53 8.34 17.49 -3.59
CA GLN A 53 8.49 17.43 -5.03
C GLN A 53 8.64 18.82 -5.62
N LYS A 54 9.60 18.97 -6.54
CA LYS A 54 9.76 20.21 -7.30
C LYS A 54 8.79 20.21 -8.47
N MET A 55 7.76 21.06 -8.40
CA MET A 55 6.81 21.21 -9.49
C MET A 55 7.44 21.94 -10.70
N PRO A 56 6.89 21.78 -11.91
CA PRO A 56 7.33 22.55 -13.07
C PRO A 56 7.30 24.06 -12.79
N GLY A 57 8.37 24.76 -13.17
CA GLY A 57 8.52 26.21 -12.93
C GLY A 57 8.87 26.61 -11.50
N ALA A 58 9.00 25.65 -10.56
CA ALA A 58 9.47 25.96 -9.21
C ALA A 58 10.99 26.22 -9.17
N ASP A 59 11.39 27.11 -8.27
CA ASP A 59 12.76 27.50 -7.99
C ASP A 59 13.64 26.28 -7.65
N THR A 60 14.71 26.10 -8.42
CA THR A 60 15.64 25.00 -8.26
C THR A 60 16.58 25.20 -7.08
N GLU A 61 17.04 26.43 -6.81
CA GLU A 61 17.97 26.72 -5.71
C GLU A 61 17.28 26.44 -4.37
N ARG A 62 16.05 26.95 -4.21
CA ARG A 62 15.23 26.66 -3.03
C ARG A 62 14.95 25.17 -2.83
N PHE A 63 14.80 24.40 -3.92
CA PHE A 63 14.67 22.95 -3.80
C PHE A 63 15.96 22.29 -3.31
N VAL A 64 17.12 22.74 -3.80
CA VAL A 64 18.44 22.24 -3.35
C VAL A 64 18.64 22.49 -1.85
N GLU A 65 18.30 23.69 -1.34
CA GLU A 65 18.34 23.97 0.10
C GLU A 65 17.49 22.99 0.91
N VAL A 66 16.30 22.65 0.42
CA VAL A 66 15.45 21.65 1.06
C VAL A 66 16.10 20.26 1.01
N LEU A 67 16.69 19.86 -0.12
CA LEU A 67 17.38 18.57 -0.24
C LEU A 67 18.53 18.41 0.77
N GLU A 68 19.26 19.49 1.08
CA GLU A 68 20.33 19.45 2.08
C GLU A 68 19.81 19.01 3.45
N LEU A 69 18.62 19.48 3.86
CA LEU A 69 17.97 19.07 5.11
C LEU A 69 17.63 17.57 5.15
N PHE A 70 17.36 16.96 4.00
CA PHE A 70 17.17 15.52 3.90
C PHE A 70 18.50 14.79 4.03
N ASN A 71 19.54 15.28 3.33
CA ASN A 71 20.86 14.65 3.25
C ASN A 71 21.62 14.67 4.59
N ASP A 72 21.49 15.74 5.37
CA ASP A 72 22.14 15.86 6.68
C ASP A 72 21.33 15.25 7.84
N GLY A 73 20.15 14.70 7.55
CA GLY A 73 19.31 14.00 8.53
C GLY A 73 18.45 14.91 9.41
N ARG A 74 18.44 16.24 9.23
CA ARG A 74 17.57 17.17 9.97
C ARG A 74 16.10 16.80 9.81
N ILE A 75 15.64 16.46 8.59
CA ILE A 75 14.26 16.03 8.37
C ILE A 75 13.90 14.80 9.20
N ARG A 76 14.75 13.77 9.20
CA ARG A 76 14.51 12.54 9.96
C ARG A 76 14.46 12.80 11.47
N LYS A 77 15.34 13.66 11.97
CA LYS A 77 15.37 14.07 13.39
C LYS A 77 14.10 14.82 13.79
N GLU A 78 13.57 15.67 12.91
CA GLU A 78 12.32 16.35 13.20
C GLU A 78 11.12 15.40 13.13
N LEU A 79 11.08 14.50 12.13
CA LEU A 79 10.07 13.45 12.05
C LEU A 79 9.99 12.65 13.36
N SER A 80 11.09 12.39 14.06
CA SER A 80 11.05 11.64 15.32
C SER A 80 10.39 12.42 16.48
N LYS A 81 10.51 13.75 16.51
CA LYS A 81 10.11 14.59 17.64
C LYS A 81 8.72 15.21 17.53
N SER A 82 8.41 15.80 16.38
CA SER A 82 7.21 16.65 16.25
C SER A 82 5.94 15.80 16.10
N ASN A 83 4.81 16.31 16.59
CA ASN A 83 3.51 15.64 16.53
C ASN A 83 2.57 16.23 15.46
N GLN A 84 2.90 17.41 14.90
CA GLN A 84 2.06 18.07 13.91
C GLN A 84 2.85 18.43 12.65
N LEU A 85 2.22 18.25 11.48
CA LEU A 85 2.81 18.56 10.18
C LEU A 85 3.43 19.97 10.13
N LEU A 86 2.74 20.96 10.71
CA LEU A 86 3.16 22.36 10.71
C LEU A 86 4.41 22.62 11.56
N ASP A 87 4.64 21.83 12.61
CA ASP A 87 5.81 22.02 13.48
C ASP A 87 7.10 21.54 12.80
N PHE A 88 7.03 20.46 12.00
CA PHE A 88 8.19 20.03 11.19
C PHE A 88 8.59 21.12 10.19
N LEU A 89 7.58 21.73 9.57
CA LEU A 89 7.70 22.68 8.47
C LEU A 89 8.21 24.06 8.89
N LYS A 90 7.97 24.48 10.14
CA LYS A 90 8.56 25.70 10.71
C LYS A 90 10.07 25.59 10.88
N ILE A 91 10.58 24.38 11.12
CA ILE A 91 12.00 24.12 11.38
C ILE A 91 12.81 23.98 10.08
N THR A 92 12.17 23.58 8.98
CA THR A 92 12.83 23.52 7.67
C THR A 92 13.11 24.89 7.05
N GLY A 93 12.73 25.99 7.71
CA GLY A 93 12.97 27.35 7.20
C GLY A 93 12.03 27.75 6.05
N LEU A 94 11.08 26.91 5.66
CA LEU A 94 10.09 27.18 4.62
C LEU A 94 9.00 28.11 5.19
N LYS A 95 9.24 29.42 5.13
CA LYS A 95 8.36 30.44 5.72
C LYS A 95 7.01 30.59 5.02
N ASP A 96 6.91 30.16 3.76
CA ASP A 96 5.76 30.41 2.87
C ASP A 96 4.87 29.18 2.67
N LEU A 97 4.63 28.41 3.73
CA LEU A 97 3.87 27.17 3.62
C LEU A 97 2.36 27.38 3.80
N LYS A 98 1.61 26.92 2.81
CA LYS A 98 0.15 26.91 2.82
C LYS A 98 -0.38 25.50 2.99
N LEU A 99 -1.10 25.26 4.09
CA LEU A 99 -1.83 24.01 4.28
C LEU A 99 -3.06 23.99 3.37
N LEU A 100 -3.07 23.08 2.38
CA LEU A 100 -4.18 22.97 1.43
C LEU A 100 -5.29 22.04 1.91
N LYS A 101 -4.93 20.85 2.40
CA LYS A 101 -5.89 19.81 2.80
C LYS A 101 -5.30 18.94 3.90
N ARG A 102 -6.17 18.44 4.78
CA ARG A 102 -5.88 17.29 5.66
C ARG A 102 -6.80 16.14 5.26
N SER A 103 -6.27 14.93 5.22
CA SER A 103 -7.05 13.73 4.93
C SER A 103 -6.62 12.64 5.90
N PRO A 104 -7.54 12.09 6.72
CA PRO A 104 -7.21 10.99 7.62
C PRO A 104 -6.81 9.77 6.80
N LEU A 105 -5.76 9.08 7.23
CA LEU A 105 -5.30 7.84 6.62
C LEU A 105 -5.75 6.69 7.50
N ASN A 106 -6.50 5.75 6.91
CA ASN A 106 -6.93 4.53 7.56
C ASN A 106 -6.65 3.35 6.63
N PHE A 107 -6.25 2.23 7.21
CA PHE A 107 -6.22 0.97 6.47
C PHE A 107 -7.66 0.51 6.21
N SER A 108 -7.98 0.14 4.98
CA SER A 108 -9.27 -0.42 4.60
C SER A 108 -9.05 -1.50 3.54
N CYS A 109 -9.65 -2.67 3.77
CA CYS A 109 -9.65 -3.75 2.80
C CYS A 109 -11.06 -3.90 2.22
N HIS A 110 -11.16 -4.13 0.91
CA HIS A 110 -12.43 -4.31 0.21
C HIS A 110 -12.82 -5.78 0.00
N CYS A 111 -12.19 -6.70 0.74
CA CYS A 111 -12.60 -8.09 0.79
C CYS A 111 -13.99 -8.21 1.43
N SER A 112 -14.72 -9.23 1.05
CA SER A 112 -16.00 -9.57 1.64
C SER A 112 -16.19 -11.07 1.51
N TYR A 113 -17.09 -11.62 2.32
CA TYR A 113 -17.43 -13.04 2.25
C TYR A 113 -17.74 -13.49 0.82
N ILE A 114 -18.63 -12.75 0.12
CA ILE A 114 -19.05 -13.06 -1.24
C ILE A 114 -17.86 -13.09 -2.20
N LYS A 115 -17.01 -12.05 -2.18
CA LYS A 115 -15.83 -11.99 -3.06
C LYS A 115 -14.82 -13.09 -2.76
N SER A 116 -14.62 -13.39 -1.49
CA SER A 116 -13.65 -14.39 -1.05
C SER A 116 -14.11 -15.82 -1.37
N VAL A 117 -15.40 -16.12 -1.19
CA VAL A 117 -15.97 -17.43 -1.58
C VAL A 117 -16.02 -17.58 -3.10
N ALA A 118 -16.26 -16.49 -3.84
CA ALA A 118 -16.29 -16.54 -5.30
C ALA A 118 -14.96 -17.02 -5.94
N ILE A 119 -13.83 -16.87 -5.24
CA ILE A 119 -12.53 -17.38 -5.70
C ILE A 119 -12.56 -18.92 -5.82
N LEU A 120 -13.38 -19.62 -5.03
CA LEU A 120 -13.48 -21.08 -5.11
C LEU A 120 -14.02 -21.57 -6.46
N HIS A 121 -14.70 -20.73 -7.25
CA HIS A 121 -15.06 -21.06 -8.63
C HIS A 121 -13.84 -21.26 -9.54
N THR A 122 -12.66 -20.74 -9.18
CA THR A 122 -11.45 -20.96 -9.99
C THR A 122 -10.81 -22.32 -9.73
N LEU A 123 -11.22 -23.03 -8.68
CA LEU A 123 -10.71 -24.36 -8.37
C LEU A 123 -11.33 -25.43 -9.30
N PRO A 124 -10.56 -26.48 -9.63
CA PRO A 124 -11.09 -27.68 -10.25
C PRO A 124 -12.22 -28.32 -9.45
N GLU A 125 -13.16 -28.98 -10.13
CA GLU A 125 -14.26 -29.67 -9.43
C GLU A 125 -13.82 -30.76 -8.47
N HIS A 126 -12.72 -31.46 -8.76
CA HIS A 126 -12.25 -32.55 -7.91
C HIS A 126 -11.79 -32.03 -6.54
N ASP A 127 -11.10 -30.88 -6.51
CA ASP A 127 -10.69 -30.21 -5.27
C ASP A 127 -11.91 -29.81 -4.44
N LEU A 128 -12.91 -29.20 -5.07
CA LEU A 128 -14.16 -28.81 -4.39
C LEU A 128 -14.93 -30.02 -3.83
N LYS A 129 -14.97 -31.14 -4.57
CA LYS A 129 -15.58 -32.41 -4.12
C LYS A 129 -14.81 -33.01 -2.96
N GLU A 130 -13.48 -32.94 -2.97
CA GLU A 130 -12.64 -33.39 -1.86
C GLU A 130 -12.88 -32.54 -0.60
N MET A 131 -12.94 -31.21 -0.75
CA MET A 131 -13.26 -30.28 0.35
C MET A 131 -14.59 -30.61 1.06
N LEU A 132 -15.62 -31.06 0.31
CA LEU A 132 -16.89 -31.52 0.88
C LEU A 132 -16.78 -32.88 1.59
N LYS A 133 -15.96 -33.81 1.06
CA LYS A 133 -15.77 -35.14 1.66
C LYS A 133 -15.05 -35.08 3.00
N GLU A 134 -14.11 -34.16 3.16
CA GLU A 134 -13.30 -34.04 4.37
C GLU A 134 -14.11 -33.65 5.62
N LYS A 135 -15.33 -33.10 5.47
CA LYS A 135 -16.19 -32.60 6.58
C LYS A 135 -15.45 -31.67 7.55
N LYS A 136 -14.44 -30.96 7.06
CA LYS A 136 -13.68 -29.97 7.83
C LYS A 136 -14.19 -28.57 7.52
N PRO A 137 -14.14 -27.63 8.48
CA PRO A 137 -14.44 -26.23 8.22
C PRO A 137 -13.49 -25.69 7.15
N GLN A 138 -14.03 -25.36 5.98
CA GLN A 138 -13.26 -24.78 4.89
C GLN A 138 -13.09 -23.28 5.15
N LYS A 139 -11.89 -22.74 4.90
CA LYS A 139 -11.55 -21.35 5.22
C LYS A 139 -10.89 -20.67 4.03
N VAL A 140 -11.32 -19.45 3.75
CA VAL A 140 -10.62 -18.54 2.84
C VAL A 140 -10.02 -17.41 3.66
N VAL A 141 -8.71 -17.23 3.55
CA VAL A 141 -7.99 -16.14 4.22
C VAL A 141 -7.69 -15.04 3.20
N CYS A 142 -8.08 -13.81 3.49
CA CYS A 142 -7.71 -12.67 2.66
C CYS A 142 -6.20 -12.39 2.81
N HIS A 143 -5.44 -12.53 1.72
CA HIS A 143 -3.99 -12.26 1.73
C HIS A 143 -3.61 -10.79 1.98
N PHE A 144 -4.57 -9.85 1.86
CA PHE A 144 -4.31 -8.43 2.09
C PHE A 144 -4.52 -7.99 3.55
N CYS A 145 -5.61 -8.40 4.18
CA CYS A 145 -5.92 -7.99 5.56
C CYS A 145 -5.85 -9.12 6.59
N GLY A 146 -5.72 -10.38 6.16
CA GLY A 146 -5.71 -11.53 7.06
C GLY A 146 -7.08 -12.00 7.55
N GLU A 147 -8.17 -11.33 7.14
CA GLU A 147 -9.54 -11.74 7.52
C GLU A 147 -9.83 -13.17 7.06
N THR A 148 -10.45 -13.96 7.94
CA THR A 148 -10.71 -15.39 7.69
C THR A 148 -12.21 -15.63 7.54
N TYR A 149 -12.63 -16.06 6.36
CA TYR A 149 -14.01 -16.40 6.05
C TYR A 149 -14.22 -17.91 6.13
N ASN A 150 -15.11 -18.36 7.01
CA ASN A 150 -15.51 -19.77 7.09
C ASN A 150 -16.53 -20.06 5.99
N VAL A 151 -16.14 -20.89 5.02
CA VAL A 151 -16.97 -21.27 3.88
C VAL A 151 -18.01 -22.29 4.34
N LYS A 152 -19.28 -22.03 4.03
CA LYS A 152 -20.37 -22.98 4.31
C LYS A 152 -20.35 -24.12 3.30
N GLU A 153 -20.70 -25.32 3.75
CA GLU A 153 -20.88 -26.48 2.85
C GLU A 153 -21.94 -26.20 1.78
N SER A 154 -23.00 -25.45 2.11
CA SER A 154 -24.01 -25.02 1.15
C SER A 154 -23.43 -24.21 -0.01
N ASP A 155 -22.45 -23.36 0.27
CA ASP A 155 -21.86 -22.49 -0.74
C ASP A 155 -20.96 -23.32 -1.67
N LEU A 156 -20.18 -24.27 -1.13
CA LEU A 156 -19.42 -25.23 -1.93
C LEU A 156 -20.32 -26.11 -2.81
N ALA A 157 -21.45 -26.57 -2.29
CA ALA A 157 -22.41 -27.35 -3.04
C ALA A 157 -23.03 -26.55 -4.19
N MET A 158 -23.39 -25.28 -3.94
CA MET A 158 -23.88 -24.37 -4.98
C MET A 158 -22.85 -24.14 -6.08
N ILE A 159 -21.59 -23.89 -5.72
CA ILE A 159 -20.49 -23.70 -6.69
C ILE A 159 -20.32 -24.93 -7.59
N LEU A 160 -20.40 -26.13 -7.02
CA LEU A 160 -20.31 -27.38 -7.78
C LEU A 160 -21.50 -27.58 -8.72
N LEU A 161 -22.71 -27.25 -8.26
CA LEU A 161 -23.91 -27.31 -9.11
C LEU A 161 -23.82 -26.33 -10.28
N GLU A 162 -23.40 -25.09 -10.03
CA GLU A 162 -23.23 -24.08 -11.06
C GLU A 162 -22.19 -24.52 -12.11
N LYS A 163 -21.03 -25.05 -11.67
CA LYS A 163 -20.01 -25.61 -12.59
C LYS A 163 -20.51 -26.80 -13.41
N SER A 164 -21.33 -27.66 -12.82
CA SER A 164 -21.89 -28.81 -13.54
C SER A 164 -22.94 -28.43 -14.60
N ASN A 165 -23.53 -27.24 -14.46
CA ASN A 165 -24.50 -26.68 -15.40
C ASN A 165 -23.87 -25.77 -16.47
N ASP A 166 -22.57 -25.45 -16.37
CA ASP A 166 -21.79 -24.86 -17.46
C ASP A 166 -21.59 -25.92 -18.56
N ILE A 167 -22.63 -26.11 -19.37
CA ILE A 167 -22.52 -26.75 -20.68
C ILE A 167 -21.52 -25.91 -21.48
N PRO A 168 -20.46 -26.50 -22.05
CA PRO A 168 -19.53 -25.73 -22.87
C PRO A 168 -20.33 -25.08 -24.01
N GLU A 169 -20.27 -23.75 -24.09
CA GLU A 169 -20.73 -23.03 -25.28
C GLU A 169 -20.01 -23.65 -26.49
N VAL A 170 -20.82 -24.20 -27.40
CA VAL A 170 -20.42 -24.83 -28.66
C VAL A 170 -19.65 -23.86 -29.55
#